data_AF-A0A932F567-F1
#
_entry.id   AF-A0A932F567-F1
#
_cell.length_a   1.000
_cell.length_b   1.000
_cell.length_c   1.000
_cell.angle_alpha   90.00
_cell.angle_beta   90.00
_cell.angle_gamma   90.00
#
_symmetry.space_group_name_H-M   'P 1'
#
loop_
_entity.id
_entity.type
_entity.pdbx_description
1 polymer ?
#
loop_
_entity_poly.entity_id
_entity_poly.type
_entity_poly.pdbx_seq_one_letter_code
_entity_poly.pdbx_strand_id
1 'polypeptide(L)'
;MRRWNGWGDENNHYPLRDAGLRHIQSLIGPGRVLPDATLAAVRQSVPASRLPDHPLVSKDPDKRIRHARGQSLPDWYAMRSGQFGLFPDGVAEPVSSEQVRALLAWAQGLGVQVIPYGGGTSVAGHITPQPSPQPVLTISLAQMNRLMALDEVSQIARFGAGTPGPLLEQQLAEKGYVLGHFPQSFELSTVGGWVASRSSGQQSIRYGRIEQLFAGGRIETFQGTLTIPTIPASSAGPDLREMFMGTEGRMGILTEVDVRVQRLPEHESFHVAFAPNWDSALRIVRELVQTKVSVSMLRLSNPEETRTHLLLGAEAWQARWLNTCTCSPAPACACKAASICRMASLTWAQLTQVSSVSIE
;
A
#
# COMPACT_ATOMS: atom_id res chain seq x y z
N MET A 1 -7.61 -16.26 -0.29
CA MET A 1 -6.16 -16.36 -0.57
C MET A 1 -5.79 -15.21 -1.49
N ARG A 2 -4.65 -14.55 -1.31
CA ARG A 2 -4.24 -13.48 -2.23
C ARG A 2 -4.17 -14.00 -3.68
N ARG A 3 -4.73 -13.23 -4.63
CA ARG A 3 -4.62 -13.54 -6.06
C ARG A 3 -3.16 -13.61 -6.49
N TRP A 4 -2.80 -14.65 -7.23
CA TRP A 4 -1.42 -14.80 -7.73
C TRP A 4 -1.14 -13.93 -8.96
N ASN A 5 -2.18 -13.53 -9.71
CA ASN A 5 -2.08 -12.77 -10.96
C ASN A 5 -2.84 -11.43 -10.96
N GLY A 6 -3.01 -10.81 -9.80
CA GLY A 6 -3.67 -9.52 -9.68
C GLY A 6 -3.68 -8.97 -8.25
N TRP A 7 -4.51 -7.95 -8.04
CA TRP A 7 -4.68 -7.30 -6.74
C TRP A 7 -5.76 -7.98 -5.88
N GLY A 8 -5.54 -7.98 -4.56
CA GLY A 8 -6.54 -8.40 -3.58
C GLY A 8 -6.66 -9.91 -3.39
N ASP A 9 -7.77 -10.32 -2.78
CA ASP A 9 -8.09 -11.73 -2.48
C ASP A 9 -8.89 -12.38 -3.62
N GLU A 10 -8.70 -13.69 -3.81
CA GLU A 10 -9.46 -14.52 -4.75
C GLU A 10 -10.96 -14.52 -4.44
N ASN A 11 -11.33 -14.35 -3.17
CA ASN A 11 -12.72 -14.29 -2.72
C ASN A 11 -13.41 -12.95 -3.03
N ASN A 12 -12.65 -11.90 -3.33
CA ASN A 12 -13.19 -10.58 -3.62
C ASN A 12 -13.39 -10.43 -5.13
N HIS A 13 -14.64 -10.39 -5.58
CA HIS A 13 -14.98 -10.22 -6.99
C HIS A 13 -15.87 -8.99 -7.19
N TYR A 14 -15.29 -7.94 -7.78
CA TYR A 14 -15.96 -6.68 -8.10
C TYR A 14 -16.04 -6.50 -9.62
N PRO A 15 -17.04 -7.11 -10.28
CA PRO A 15 -17.19 -6.95 -11.72
C PRO A 15 -17.56 -5.51 -12.04
N LEU A 16 -17.02 -4.99 -13.13
CA LEU A 16 -17.44 -3.70 -13.66
C LEU A 16 -18.91 -3.80 -14.08
N ARG A 17 -19.75 -2.88 -13.60
CA ARG A 17 -21.16 -2.80 -14.00
C ARG A 17 -21.27 -2.46 -15.50
N ASP A 18 -22.32 -2.92 -16.16
CA ASP A 18 -22.52 -2.71 -17.61
C ASP A 18 -22.46 -1.23 -18.03
N ALA A 19 -22.98 -0.33 -17.19
CA ALA A 19 -22.91 1.11 -17.44
C ALA A 19 -21.46 1.62 -17.47
N GLY A 20 -20.62 1.14 -16.56
CA GLY A 20 -19.19 1.42 -16.54
C GLY A 20 -18.49 0.83 -17.76
N LEU A 21 -18.82 -0.41 -18.14
CA LEU A 21 -18.24 -1.06 -19.31
C LEU A 21 -18.56 -0.29 -20.60
N ARG A 22 -19.83 0.09 -20.81
CA ARG A 22 -20.24 0.92 -21.95
C ARG A 22 -19.54 2.27 -21.97
N HIS A 23 -19.37 2.89 -20.81
CA HIS A 23 -18.66 4.18 -20.73
C HIS A 23 -17.20 4.03 -21.14
N ILE A 24 -16.49 3.03 -20.62
CA ILE A 24 -15.10 2.75 -21.01
C ILE A 24 -15.02 2.48 -22.52
N GLN A 25 -15.89 1.60 -23.06
CA GLN A 25 -15.94 1.31 -24.49
C GLN A 25 -16.21 2.54 -25.35
N SER A 26 -17.00 3.51 -24.87
CA SER A 26 -17.23 4.76 -25.59
C SER A 26 -15.99 5.66 -25.68
N LEU A 27 -15.06 5.53 -24.73
CA LEU A 27 -13.83 6.32 -24.67
C LEU A 27 -12.68 5.68 -25.46
N ILE A 28 -12.50 4.36 -25.31
CA ILE A 28 -11.32 3.65 -25.85
C ILE A 28 -11.67 2.66 -26.97
N GLY A 29 -12.96 2.52 -27.33
CA GLY A 29 -13.44 1.56 -28.31
C GLY A 29 -13.61 0.13 -27.76
N PRO A 30 -14.01 -0.82 -28.62
CA PRO A 30 -14.12 -2.22 -28.24
C PRO A 30 -12.73 -2.82 -27.98
N GLY A 31 -12.59 -3.52 -26.85
CA GLY A 31 -11.37 -4.24 -26.50
C GLY A 31 -11.48 -5.74 -26.80
N ARG A 32 -10.34 -6.38 -27.05
CA ARG A 32 -10.22 -7.85 -27.08
C ARG A 32 -9.68 -8.33 -25.74
N VAL A 33 -10.44 -9.18 -25.05
CA VAL A 33 -9.97 -9.83 -23.82
C VAL A 33 -8.87 -10.83 -24.19
N LEU A 34 -7.73 -10.73 -23.53
CA LEU A 34 -6.64 -11.70 -23.65
C LEU A 34 -6.88 -12.87 -22.70
N PRO A 35 -6.53 -14.11 -23.08
CA PRO A 35 -6.64 -15.24 -22.18
C PRO A 35 -5.65 -15.08 -21.02
N ASP A 36 -6.11 -15.36 -19.80
CA ASP A 36 -5.23 -15.41 -18.64
C ASP A 36 -4.48 -16.75 -18.61
N ALA A 37 -3.19 -16.69 -18.29
CA ALA A 37 -2.40 -17.86 -17.95
C ALA A 37 -2.94 -18.50 -16.67
N THR A 38 -2.82 -19.83 -16.57
CA THR A 38 -3.14 -20.55 -15.34
C THR A 38 -1.89 -20.68 -14.47
N LEU A 39 -2.08 -20.75 -13.14
CA LEU A 39 -0.95 -20.98 -12.23
C LEU A 39 -0.22 -22.27 -12.57
N ALA A 40 -0.95 -23.33 -12.95
CA ALA A 40 -0.38 -24.60 -13.39
C ALA A 40 0.54 -24.46 -14.62
N ALA A 41 0.17 -23.65 -15.61
CA ALA A 41 1.02 -23.37 -16.76
C ALA A 41 2.28 -22.59 -16.36
N VAL A 42 2.15 -21.57 -15.50
CA VAL A 42 3.30 -20.79 -15.03
C VAL A 42 4.26 -21.63 -14.21
N ARG A 43 3.77 -22.54 -13.36
CA ARG A 43 4.60 -23.50 -12.60
C ARG A 43 5.56 -24.28 -13.49
N GLN A 44 5.13 -24.68 -14.68
CA GLN A 44 5.96 -25.43 -15.64
C GLN A 44 7.08 -24.59 -16.24
N SER A 45 6.96 -23.25 -16.24
CA SER A 45 7.99 -22.33 -16.71
C SER A 45 9.01 -21.93 -15.64
N VAL A 46 8.81 -22.31 -14.37
CA VAL A 46 9.73 -21.95 -13.28
C VAL A 46 11.00 -22.81 -13.39
N PRO A 47 12.19 -22.21 -13.58
CA PRO A 47 13.42 -22.98 -13.69
C PRO A 47 13.80 -23.62 -12.35
N ALA A 48 14.61 -24.69 -12.41
CA ALA A 48 15.22 -25.25 -11.23
C ALA A 48 16.00 -24.18 -10.44
N SER A 49 15.88 -24.20 -9.11
CA SER A 49 16.61 -23.28 -8.24
C SER A 49 18.11 -23.50 -8.35
N ARG A 50 18.88 -22.41 -8.43
CA ARG A 50 20.35 -22.43 -8.37
C ARG A 50 20.90 -22.41 -6.92
N LEU A 51 20.05 -22.21 -5.91
CA LEU A 51 20.45 -22.17 -4.51
C LEU A 51 20.76 -23.57 -3.94
N PRO A 52 21.79 -23.70 -3.08
CA PRO A 52 21.98 -24.90 -2.27
C PRO A 52 20.88 -25.06 -1.22
N ASP A 53 20.78 -26.24 -0.63
CA ASP A 53 19.79 -26.53 0.41
C ASP A 53 20.06 -25.71 1.68
N HIS A 54 18.98 -25.13 2.22
CA HIS A 54 19.01 -24.41 3.49
C HIS A 54 17.66 -24.58 4.19
N PRO A 55 17.61 -24.85 5.51
CA PRO A 55 16.37 -25.20 6.22
C PRO A 55 15.32 -24.08 6.21
N LEU A 56 15.74 -22.82 6.09
CA LEU A 56 14.84 -21.66 6.02
C LEU A 56 14.46 -21.25 4.59
N VAL A 57 14.99 -21.90 3.55
CA VAL A 57 14.78 -21.50 2.15
C VAL A 57 13.87 -22.52 1.46
N SER A 58 12.71 -22.05 1.02
CA SER A 58 11.81 -22.82 0.18
C SER A 58 12.13 -22.62 -1.29
N LYS A 59 12.27 -23.74 -2.02
CA LYS A 59 12.41 -23.77 -3.49
C LYS A 59 11.09 -24.03 -4.22
N ASP A 60 9.98 -24.05 -3.48
CA ASP A 60 8.63 -24.26 -3.99
C ASP A 60 8.28 -23.25 -5.13
N PRO A 61 7.84 -23.74 -6.31
CA PRO A 61 7.51 -22.89 -7.45
C PRO A 61 6.41 -21.85 -7.16
N ASP A 62 5.40 -22.17 -6.34
CA ASP A 62 4.31 -21.24 -6.06
C ASP A 62 4.77 -20.06 -5.23
N LYS A 63 5.57 -20.33 -4.20
CA LYS A 63 6.18 -19.27 -3.40
C LYS A 63 7.03 -18.38 -4.30
N ARG A 64 7.84 -18.97 -5.18
CA ARG A 64 8.70 -18.21 -6.11
C ARG A 64 7.89 -17.35 -7.09
N ILE A 65 6.79 -17.87 -7.65
CA ILE A 65 5.87 -17.11 -8.51
C ILE A 65 5.27 -15.92 -7.76
N ARG A 66 4.75 -16.16 -6.55
CA ARG A 66 4.07 -15.13 -5.74
C ARG A 66 5.00 -14.02 -5.24
N HIS A 67 6.30 -14.24 -5.26
CA HIS A 67 7.33 -13.27 -4.85
C HIS A 67 8.17 -12.74 -6.02
N ALA A 68 7.81 -13.07 -7.27
CA ALA A 68 8.58 -12.65 -8.43
C ALA A 68 8.25 -11.23 -8.92
N ARG A 69 7.12 -10.65 -8.48
CA ARG A 69 6.54 -9.43 -9.07
C ARG A 69 5.93 -8.48 -8.05
N GLY A 70 5.87 -7.21 -8.46
CA GLY A 70 5.08 -6.16 -7.84
C GLY A 70 3.70 -6.00 -8.44
N GLN A 71 3.26 -4.76 -8.58
CA GLN A 71 1.91 -4.35 -8.96
C GLN A 71 1.94 -3.23 -10.03
N SER A 72 3.06 -3.06 -10.73
CA SER A 72 3.13 -2.17 -11.90
C SER A 72 2.41 -2.78 -13.11
N LEU A 73 2.13 -1.97 -14.13
CA LEU A 73 1.50 -2.47 -15.37
C LEU A 73 2.31 -3.61 -16.04
N PRO A 74 3.65 -3.53 -16.19
CA PRO A 74 4.45 -4.66 -16.67
C PRO A 74 4.34 -5.91 -15.79
N ASP A 75 4.25 -5.74 -14.47
CA ASP A 75 4.08 -6.88 -13.54
C ASP A 75 2.74 -7.57 -13.81
N TRP A 76 1.66 -6.80 -13.97
CA TRP A 76 0.34 -7.33 -14.29
C TRP A 76 0.32 -8.05 -15.63
N TYR A 77 0.97 -7.48 -16.65
CA TYR A 77 1.08 -8.15 -17.94
C TYR A 77 1.83 -9.48 -17.83
N ALA A 78 2.97 -9.52 -17.13
CA ALA A 78 3.74 -10.73 -16.90
C ALA A 78 2.91 -11.80 -16.15
N MET A 79 2.21 -11.38 -15.08
CA MET A 79 1.38 -12.28 -14.28
C MET A 79 0.19 -12.84 -15.05
N ARG A 80 -0.52 -12.00 -15.81
CA ARG A 80 -1.71 -12.43 -16.57
C ARG A 80 -1.36 -13.21 -17.83
N SER A 81 -0.29 -12.86 -18.54
CA SER A 81 0.17 -13.61 -19.71
C SER A 81 0.99 -14.87 -19.37
N GLY A 82 1.45 -14.98 -18.12
CA GLY A 82 2.40 -16.01 -17.68
C GLY A 82 3.85 -15.76 -18.11
N GLN A 83 4.15 -14.63 -18.75
CA GLN A 83 5.48 -14.29 -19.26
C GLN A 83 6.33 -13.60 -18.16
N PHE A 84 6.71 -14.36 -17.14
CA PHE A 84 7.59 -13.88 -16.07
C PHE A 84 9.06 -13.78 -16.52
N GLY A 85 9.57 -14.73 -17.29
CA GLY A 85 11.01 -14.77 -17.60
C GLY A 85 11.85 -15.12 -16.36
N LEU A 86 12.06 -14.17 -15.44
CA LEU A 86 12.84 -14.35 -14.22
C LEU A 86 11.98 -14.53 -12.96
N PHE A 87 12.47 -15.42 -12.10
CA PHE A 87 11.91 -15.77 -10.79
C PHE A 87 13.04 -15.71 -9.74
N PRO A 88 12.74 -15.46 -8.45
CA PRO A 88 13.71 -15.73 -7.41
C PRO A 88 14.07 -17.23 -7.43
N ASP A 89 15.27 -17.59 -7.02
CA ASP A 89 15.71 -19.00 -6.90
C ASP A 89 15.11 -19.66 -5.65
N GLY A 90 14.82 -18.87 -4.61
CA GLY A 90 14.17 -19.36 -3.39
C GLY A 90 13.50 -18.23 -2.62
N VAL A 91 12.64 -18.62 -1.67
CA VAL A 91 11.94 -17.71 -0.76
C VAL A 91 12.17 -18.18 0.67
N ALA A 92 12.61 -17.28 1.55
CA ALA A 92 12.66 -17.50 2.98
C ALA A 92 11.58 -16.67 3.69
N GLU A 93 11.02 -17.22 4.77
CA GLU A 93 9.96 -16.59 5.57
C GLU A 93 10.38 -16.57 7.05
N PRO A 94 11.42 -15.79 7.41
CA PRO A 94 11.94 -15.76 8.78
C PRO A 94 10.90 -15.21 9.76
N VAL A 95 10.97 -15.69 11.00
CA VAL A 95 10.11 -15.27 12.11
C VAL A 95 10.83 -14.34 13.09
N SER A 96 12.13 -14.10 12.92
CA SER A 96 12.92 -13.27 13.83
C SER A 96 14.11 -12.58 13.16
N SER A 97 14.63 -11.54 13.81
CA SER A 97 15.83 -10.80 13.40
C SER A 97 17.06 -11.73 13.30
N GLU A 98 17.18 -12.71 14.18
CA GLU A 98 18.26 -13.72 14.18
C GLU A 98 18.23 -14.57 12.92
N GLN A 99 17.04 -15.01 12.49
CA GLN A 99 16.91 -15.78 11.25
C GLN A 99 17.24 -14.93 10.02
N VAL A 100 16.85 -13.66 10.01
CA VAL A 100 17.24 -12.71 8.96
C VAL A 100 18.77 -12.57 8.90
N ARG A 101 19.45 -12.39 10.04
CA ARG A 101 20.93 -12.33 10.10
C ARG A 101 21.58 -13.63 9.60
N ALA A 102 21.05 -14.78 9.99
CA ALA A 102 21.56 -16.07 9.53
C ALA A 102 21.44 -16.22 8.01
N LEU A 103 20.31 -15.80 7.43
CA LEU A 103 20.09 -15.79 5.98
C LEU A 103 21.04 -14.82 5.25
N LEU A 104 21.27 -13.62 5.81
CA LEU A 104 22.21 -12.66 5.22
C LEU A 104 23.64 -13.18 5.24
N ALA A 105 24.08 -13.78 6.36
CA ALA A 105 25.41 -14.38 6.46
C ALA A 105 25.59 -15.56 5.49
N TRP A 106 24.58 -16.43 5.39
CA TRP A 106 24.57 -17.54 4.43
C TRP A 106 24.61 -17.04 2.98
N ALA A 107 23.81 -16.02 2.65
CA ALA A 107 23.78 -15.42 1.33
C ALA A 107 25.12 -14.78 0.96
N GLN A 108 25.75 -14.08 1.90
CA GLN A 108 27.06 -13.45 1.71
C GLN A 108 28.16 -14.49 1.42
N GLY A 109 28.20 -15.59 2.19
CA GLY A 109 29.19 -16.65 2.01
C GLY A 109 29.10 -17.39 0.68
N LEU A 110 27.94 -17.33 0.01
CA LEU A 110 27.66 -18.02 -1.24
C LEU A 110 27.51 -17.10 -2.46
N GLY A 111 27.64 -15.78 -2.26
CA GLY A 111 27.40 -14.79 -3.32
C GLY A 111 25.96 -14.78 -3.84
N VAL A 112 24.98 -14.96 -2.95
CA VAL A 112 23.54 -14.92 -3.26
C VAL A 112 23.05 -13.47 -3.18
N GLN A 113 22.30 -13.01 -4.18
CA GLN A 113 21.61 -11.72 -4.12
C GLN A 113 20.35 -11.83 -3.26
N VAL A 114 20.07 -10.81 -2.45
CA VAL A 114 18.93 -10.79 -1.54
C VAL A 114 17.94 -9.70 -1.93
N ILE A 115 16.66 -10.06 -1.99
CA ILE A 115 15.54 -9.13 -2.18
C ILE A 115 14.65 -9.18 -0.94
N PRO A 116 14.61 -8.11 -0.12
CA PRO A 116 13.66 -8.01 0.98
C PRO A 116 12.24 -7.82 0.43
N TYR A 117 11.26 -8.49 1.04
CA TYR A 117 9.89 -8.52 0.54
C TYR A 117 8.89 -8.35 1.70
N GLY A 118 8.06 -7.33 1.60
CA GLY A 118 6.94 -7.09 2.52
C GLY A 118 5.61 -7.52 1.89
N GLY A 119 4.76 -6.54 1.64
CA GLY A 119 3.44 -6.75 1.04
C GLY A 119 3.40 -7.05 -0.46
N GLY A 120 4.53 -6.96 -1.17
CA GLY A 120 4.54 -7.21 -2.62
C GLY A 120 3.73 -6.19 -3.43
N THR A 121 3.62 -4.95 -2.95
CA THR A 121 2.80 -3.89 -3.55
C THR A 121 3.63 -2.86 -4.33
N SER A 122 4.90 -3.15 -4.58
CA SER A 122 5.80 -2.22 -5.29
C SER A 122 5.30 -1.98 -6.71
N VAL A 123 5.34 -0.73 -7.16
CA VAL A 123 5.07 -0.34 -8.56
C VAL A 123 6.33 0.17 -9.27
N ALA A 124 7.49 0.08 -8.61
CA ALA A 124 8.77 0.61 -9.09
C ALA A 124 9.76 -0.50 -9.51
N GLY A 125 9.39 -1.78 -9.39
CA GLY A 125 10.19 -2.91 -9.85
C GLY A 125 11.34 -3.34 -8.93
N HIS A 126 11.55 -2.69 -7.78
CA HIS A 126 12.66 -3.01 -6.86
C HIS A 126 12.55 -4.39 -6.16
N ILE A 127 11.40 -5.06 -6.25
CA ILE A 127 11.22 -6.44 -5.78
C ILE A 127 11.26 -7.48 -6.92
N THR A 128 11.48 -7.04 -8.17
CA THR A 128 11.50 -7.92 -9.34
C THR A 128 12.93 -8.41 -9.59
N PRO A 129 13.18 -9.74 -9.63
CA PRO A 129 14.49 -10.30 -9.94
C PRO A 129 15.05 -9.75 -11.25
N GLN A 130 16.31 -9.33 -11.22
CA GLN A 130 17.04 -8.85 -12.40
C GLN A 130 17.93 -9.96 -12.97
N PRO A 131 18.27 -9.91 -14.28
CA PRO A 131 19.22 -10.85 -14.86
C PRO A 131 20.54 -10.83 -14.09
N SER A 132 20.96 -11.98 -13.58
CA SER A 132 22.18 -12.09 -12.78
C SER A 132 22.79 -13.49 -12.86
N PRO A 133 24.13 -13.61 -12.93
CA PRO A 133 24.80 -14.90 -12.77
C PRO A 133 24.63 -15.45 -11.35
N GLN A 134 24.44 -14.58 -10.35
CA GLN A 134 24.19 -15.00 -8.98
C GLN A 134 22.74 -15.49 -8.78
N PRO A 135 22.51 -16.48 -7.91
CA PRO A 135 21.17 -16.84 -7.48
C PRO A 135 20.53 -15.71 -6.66
N VAL A 136 19.20 -15.61 -6.70
CA VAL A 136 18.41 -14.60 -5.98
C VAL A 136 17.56 -15.25 -4.90
N LEU A 137 17.74 -14.84 -3.66
CA LEU A 137 16.88 -15.19 -2.53
C LEU A 137 15.94 -14.02 -2.21
N THR A 138 14.64 -14.28 -2.21
CA THR A 138 13.66 -13.34 -1.63
C THR A 138 13.48 -13.65 -0.15
N ILE A 139 13.59 -12.65 0.72
CA ILE A 139 13.30 -12.77 2.15
C ILE A 139 11.97 -12.07 2.43
N SER A 140 10.91 -12.86 2.63
CA SER A 140 9.57 -12.39 2.94
C SER A 140 9.40 -12.18 4.44
N LEU A 141 9.09 -10.94 4.83
CA LEU A 141 8.92 -10.56 6.24
C LEU A 141 7.52 -10.88 6.77
N ALA A 142 6.64 -11.49 5.99
CA ALA A 142 5.22 -11.66 6.30
C ALA A 142 4.92 -12.35 7.65
N GLN A 143 5.85 -13.14 8.18
CA GLN A 143 5.72 -13.80 9.48
C GLN A 143 6.12 -12.91 10.68
N MET A 144 6.81 -11.79 10.43
CA MET A 144 7.17 -10.78 11.42
C MET A 144 6.08 -9.71 11.49
N ASN A 145 4.90 -10.09 11.98
CA ASN A 145 3.65 -9.31 11.83
C ASN A 145 2.94 -8.94 13.15
N ARG A 146 3.68 -8.91 14.26
CA ARG A 146 3.15 -8.68 15.60
C ARG A 146 3.55 -7.31 16.16
N LEU A 147 2.66 -6.73 16.96
CA LEU A 147 2.98 -5.71 17.94
C LEU A 147 3.89 -6.33 19.00
N MET A 148 5.10 -5.83 19.12
CA MET A 148 6.12 -6.35 20.04
C MET A 148 6.19 -5.54 21.34
N ALA A 149 5.94 -4.23 21.28
CA ALA A 149 5.91 -3.34 22.43
C ALA A 149 5.06 -2.10 22.14
N LEU A 150 4.43 -1.55 23.17
CA LEU A 150 3.77 -0.25 23.15
C LEU A 150 4.17 0.51 24.42
N ASP A 151 4.82 1.65 24.25
CA ASP A 151 5.06 2.61 25.32
C ASP A 151 3.97 3.68 25.26
N GLU A 152 3.02 3.61 26.18
CA GLU A 152 1.90 4.53 26.26
C GLU A 152 2.30 5.96 26.68
N VAL A 153 3.44 6.11 27.36
CA VAL A 153 3.95 7.40 27.83
C VAL A 153 4.55 8.17 26.67
N SER A 154 5.44 7.53 25.89
CA SER A 154 6.04 8.15 24.70
C SER A 154 5.18 8.01 23.43
N GLN A 155 4.13 7.19 23.48
CA GLN A 155 3.27 6.84 22.35
C GLN A 155 4.05 6.25 21.17
N ILE A 156 4.91 5.27 21.49
CA ILE A 156 5.72 4.56 20.51
C ILE A 156 5.35 3.08 20.51
N ALA A 157 4.99 2.57 19.34
CA ALA A 157 4.70 1.16 19.12
C ALA A 157 5.83 0.52 18.30
N ARG A 158 6.31 -0.64 18.74
CA ARG A 158 7.26 -1.50 18.01
C ARG A 158 6.51 -2.62 17.32
N PHE A 159 6.68 -2.73 16.01
CA PHE A 159 6.12 -3.82 15.21
C PHE A 159 7.21 -4.61 14.50
N GLY A 160 6.93 -5.88 14.23
CA GLY A 160 7.64 -6.59 13.17
C GLY A 160 7.39 -5.92 11.81
N ALA A 161 8.44 -5.78 11.00
CA ALA A 161 8.41 -5.02 9.75
C ALA A 161 7.48 -5.60 8.67
N GLY A 162 7.07 -6.86 8.82
CA GLY A 162 6.09 -7.52 7.95
C GLY A 162 4.64 -7.28 8.32
N THR A 163 4.34 -6.49 9.36
CA THR A 163 2.96 -6.24 9.78
C THR A 163 2.20 -5.48 8.68
N PRO A 164 1.12 -6.05 8.10
CA PRO A 164 0.31 -5.38 7.09
C PRO A 164 -0.62 -4.34 7.72
N GLY A 165 -1.03 -3.33 6.96
CA GLY A 165 -1.82 -2.20 7.45
C GLY A 165 -3.04 -2.56 8.30
N PRO A 166 -3.98 -3.40 7.82
CA PRO A 166 -5.16 -3.79 8.59
C PRO A 166 -4.82 -4.45 9.93
N LEU A 167 -3.82 -5.32 9.95
CA LEU A 167 -3.40 -6.04 11.16
C LEU A 167 -2.66 -5.11 12.14
N LEU A 168 -1.93 -4.12 11.63
CA LEU A 168 -1.29 -3.09 12.44
C LEU A 168 -2.35 -2.25 13.16
N GLU A 169 -3.32 -1.72 12.43
CA GLU A 169 -4.37 -0.86 13.01
C GLU A 169 -5.28 -1.66 13.94
N GLN A 170 -5.58 -2.92 13.62
CA GLN A 170 -6.31 -3.80 14.54
C GLN A 170 -5.58 -3.95 15.89
N GLN A 171 -4.29 -4.29 15.87
CA GLN A 171 -3.50 -4.47 17.09
C GLN A 171 -3.36 -3.19 17.92
N LEU A 172 -3.34 -2.01 17.28
CA LEU A 172 -3.33 -0.72 17.97
C LEU A 172 -4.71 -0.36 18.54
N ALA A 173 -5.78 -0.63 17.78
CA ALA A 173 -7.14 -0.31 18.19
C ALA A 173 -7.53 -1.08 19.46
N GLU A 174 -7.10 -2.35 19.59
CA GLU A 174 -7.23 -3.16 20.81
C GLU A 174 -6.57 -2.52 22.05
N LYS A 175 -5.67 -1.54 21.84
CA LYS A 175 -4.99 -0.76 22.89
C LYS A 175 -5.46 0.70 22.97
N GLY A 176 -6.44 1.12 22.16
CA GLY A 176 -6.93 2.49 22.13
C GLY A 176 -6.09 3.47 21.31
N TYR A 177 -5.25 2.96 20.40
CA TYR A 177 -4.36 3.75 19.55
C TYR A 177 -4.64 3.56 18.05
N VAL A 178 -4.08 4.46 17.25
CA VAL A 178 -4.08 4.46 15.78
C VAL A 178 -2.72 4.93 15.28
N LEU A 179 -2.23 4.36 14.18
CA LEU A 179 -1.06 4.91 13.49
C LEU A 179 -1.49 6.02 12.53
N GLY A 180 -2.56 5.79 11.77
CA GLY A 180 -3.15 6.80 10.89
C GLY A 180 -2.48 6.88 9.51
N HIS A 181 -1.72 5.84 9.14
CA HIS A 181 -1.00 5.75 7.87
C HIS A 181 -1.74 4.85 6.88
N PHE A 182 -2.59 5.48 6.06
CA PHE A 182 -3.48 4.78 5.13
C PHE A 182 -3.04 4.98 3.66
N PRO A 183 -1.99 4.31 3.16
CA PRO A 183 -1.64 4.36 1.73
C PRO A 183 -2.72 3.65 0.89
N GLN A 184 -2.77 3.89 -0.42
CA GLN A 184 -3.74 3.19 -1.28
C GLN A 184 -3.53 1.67 -1.31
N SER A 185 -2.31 1.21 -1.03
CA SER A 185 -1.97 -0.20 -0.89
C SER A 185 -2.14 -0.75 0.53
N PHE A 186 -2.84 -0.03 1.43
CA PHE A 186 -2.96 -0.32 2.86
C PHE A 186 -3.23 -1.79 3.18
N GLU A 187 -4.18 -2.41 2.46
CA GLU A 187 -4.62 -3.79 2.70
C GLU A 187 -3.50 -4.82 2.62
N LEU A 188 -2.48 -4.60 1.78
CA LEU A 188 -1.42 -5.57 1.50
C LEU A 188 -0.04 -5.07 1.90
N SER A 189 0.21 -3.76 1.84
CA SER A 189 1.50 -3.16 2.17
C SER A 189 1.82 -3.27 3.66
N THR A 190 3.11 -3.32 4.00
CA THR A 190 3.58 -3.55 5.36
C THR A 190 4.34 -2.36 5.91
N VAL A 191 4.41 -2.24 7.23
CA VAL A 191 5.07 -1.13 7.92
C VAL A 191 6.55 -0.98 7.53
N GLY A 192 7.28 -2.08 7.33
CA GLY A 192 8.65 -2.04 6.84
C GLY A 192 8.76 -1.57 5.38
N GLY A 193 7.80 -1.96 4.54
CA GLY A 193 7.71 -1.49 3.15
C GLY A 193 7.46 0.02 3.07
N TRP A 194 6.62 0.55 3.97
CA TRP A 194 6.34 1.98 4.05
C TRP A 194 7.60 2.81 4.31
N VAL A 195 8.44 2.36 5.25
CA VAL A 195 9.72 3.01 5.59
C VAL A 195 10.70 2.88 4.43
N ALA A 196 10.84 1.67 3.88
CA ALA A 196 11.77 1.39 2.78
C ALA A 196 11.46 2.20 1.51
N SER A 197 10.19 2.55 1.27
CA SER A 197 9.75 3.27 0.06
C SER A 197 9.35 4.73 0.31
N ARG A 198 9.52 5.28 1.52
CA ARG A 198 9.01 6.62 1.92
C ARG A 198 7.55 6.85 1.54
N SER A 199 6.69 5.88 1.83
CA SER A 199 5.28 5.94 1.44
C SER A 199 4.51 7.09 2.11
N SER A 200 3.42 7.52 1.47
CA SER A 200 2.48 8.53 2.00
C SER A 200 1.10 7.92 2.20
N GLY A 201 0.49 8.20 3.35
CA GLY A 201 -0.92 7.86 3.63
C GLY A 201 -1.88 8.95 3.17
N GLN A 202 -3.16 8.60 2.99
CA GLN A 202 -4.22 9.55 2.62
C GLN A 202 -4.52 10.57 3.71
N GLN A 203 -4.30 10.21 4.98
CA GLN A 203 -4.53 11.08 6.14
C GLN A 203 -3.25 11.75 6.67
N SER A 204 -2.22 11.88 5.81
CA SER A 204 -0.92 12.41 6.22
C SER A 204 -0.96 13.89 6.64
N ILE A 205 -2.03 14.63 6.35
CA ILE A 205 -2.21 16.00 6.83
C ILE A 205 -2.30 16.03 8.37
N ARG A 206 -2.97 15.03 8.97
CA ARG A 206 -3.13 14.92 10.42
C ARG A 206 -2.04 14.07 11.07
N TYR A 207 -1.78 12.89 10.53
CA TYR A 207 -0.89 11.91 11.20
C TYR A 207 0.56 12.06 10.76
N GLY A 208 0.79 12.70 9.61
CA GLY A 208 2.09 12.79 8.98
C GLY A 208 2.34 11.68 7.97
N ARG A 209 3.39 11.87 7.16
CA ARG A 209 3.91 10.83 6.28
C ARG A 209 4.85 9.90 7.05
N ILE A 210 5.30 8.81 6.43
CA ILE A 210 6.10 7.80 7.13
C ILE A 210 7.37 8.39 7.77
N GLU A 211 7.97 9.42 7.19
CA GLU A 211 9.14 10.11 7.77
C GLU A 211 8.87 10.78 9.12
N GLN A 212 7.63 11.21 9.35
CA GLN A 212 7.21 11.78 10.63
C GLN A 212 6.78 10.68 11.61
N LEU A 213 6.27 9.56 11.09
CA LEU A 213 5.79 8.44 11.90
C LEU A 213 6.93 7.51 12.35
N PHE A 214 7.96 7.30 11.54
CA PHE A 214 9.08 6.42 11.86
C PHE A 214 9.95 7.03 12.97
N ALA A 215 9.98 6.38 14.12
CA ALA A 215 10.73 6.81 15.30
C ALA A 215 12.12 6.19 15.36
N GLY A 216 12.28 4.98 14.84
CA GLY A 216 13.50 4.18 14.91
C GLY A 216 13.22 2.71 14.57
N GLY A 217 14.19 1.82 14.80
CA GLY A 217 14.00 0.40 14.53
C GLY A 217 15.30 -0.38 14.42
N ARG A 218 15.19 -1.65 14.04
CA ARG A 218 16.30 -2.59 13.89
C ARG A 218 16.46 -2.99 12.43
N ILE A 219 17.66 -2.81 11.90
CA ILE A 219 18.02 -3.11 10.52
C ILE A 219 19.13 -4.15 10.53
N GLU A 220 18.90 -5.26 9.84
CA GLU A 220 19.92 -6.28 9.62
C GLU A 220 20.64 -6.04 8.29
N THR A 221 21.96 -5.95 8.35
CA THR A 221 22.82 -5.72 7.19
C THR A 221 23.87 -6.82 7.07
N PHE A 222 24.57 -6.88 5.94
CA PHE A 222 25.73 -7.76 5.77
C PHE A 222 26.90 -7.42 6.71
N GLN A 223 26.92 -6.24 7.33
CA GLN A 223 27.94 -5.80 8.28
C GLN A 223 27.49 -5.97 9.74
N GLY A 224 26.29 -6.49 9.98
CA GLY A 224 25.70 -6.64 11.30
C GLY A 224 24.45 -5.79 11.50
N THR A 225 24.02 -5.67 12.76
CA THR A 225 22.77 -5.02 13.15
C THR A 225 22.98 -3.53 13.37
N LEU A 226 22.20 -2.70 12.68
CA LEU A 226 22.05 -1.28 12.97
C LEU A 226 20.77 -1.07 13.79
N THR A 227 20.91 -0.47 14.97
CA THR A 227 19.75 -0.05 15.79
C THR A 227 19.64 1.47 15.75
N ILE A 228 18.48 1.96 15.33
CA ILE A 228 18.16 3.39 15.33
C ILE A 228 17.28 3.67 16.55
N PRO A 229 17.76 4.44 17.55
CA PRO A 229 17.01 4.70 18.77
C PRO A 229 15.86 5.70 18.53
N THR A 230 14.85 5.65 19.40
CA THR A 230 13.63 6.46 19.33
C THR A 230 13.79 7.85 19.96
N ILE A 231 14.79 8.60 19.50
CA ILE A 231 15.08 9.95 20.02
C ILE A 231 14.12 10.96 19.36
N PRO A 232 13.34 11.76 20.14
CA PRO A 232 12.37 12.71 19.57
C PRO A 232 13.01 13.73 18.62
N ALA A 233 14.14 14.32 19.02
CA ALA A 233 14.96 15.21 18.20
C ALA A 233 16.44 15.08 18.62
N SER A 234 17.34 15.12 17.65
CA SER A 234 18.78 15.01 17.87
C SER A 234 19.54 15.96 16.95
N SER A 235 20.64 16.52 17.45
CA SER A 235 21.62 17.30 16.67
C SER A 235 22.98 16.60 16.63
N ALA A 236 23.00 15.26 16.79
CA ALA A 236 24.22 14.45 16.83
C ALA A 236 24.72 14.03 15.43
N GLY A 237 24.71 14.96 14.46
CA GLY A 237 25.08 14.70 13.06
C GLY A 237 23.92 14.28 12.15
N PRO A 238 24.20 13.61 11.02
CA PRO A 238 23.16 13.18 10.07
C PRO A 238 22.12 12.25 10.71
N ASP A 239 20.84 12.45 10.38
CA ASP A 239 19.76 11.58 10.87
C ASP A 239 19.79 10.23 10.14
N LEU A 240 20.15 9.18 10.86
CA LEU A 240 20.21 7.81 10.33
C LEU A 240 18.83 7.31 9.86
N ARG A 241 17.73 7.84 10.40
CA ARG A 241 16.38 7.52 9.91
C ARG A 241 16.22 7.99 8.47
N GLU A 242 16.62 9.23 8.20
CA GLU A 242 16.52 9.83 6.86
C GLU A 242 17.46 9.16 5.87
N MET A 243 18.62 8.67 6.32
CA MET A 243 19.55 7.90 5.47
C MET A 243 18.99 6.52 5.07
N PHE A 244 18.23 5.87 5.96
CA PHE A 244 17.68 4.54 5.69
C PHE A 244 16.33 4.58 4.93
N MET A 245 15.51 5.59 5.21
CA MET A 245 14.21 5.76 4.56
C MET A 245 14.35 5.99 3.07
N GLY A 246 13.67 5.19 2.25
CA GLY A 246 13.75 5.30 0.78
C GLY A 246 14.89 4.50 0.15
N THR A 247 15.58 3.66 0.92
CA THR A 247 16.63 2.78 0.39
C THR A 247 16.08 1.61 -0.44
N GLU A 248 14.77 1.36 -0.37
CA GLU A 248 14.07 0.28 -1.08
C GLU A 248 14.74 -1.09 -0.88
N GLY A 249 15.25 -1.35 0.33
CA GLY A 249 15.90 -2.62 0.69
C GLY A 249 17.38 -2.74 0.28
N ARG A 250 18.00 -1.69 -0.26
CA ARG A 250 19.41 -1.72 -0.71
C ARG A 250 20.44 -1.57 0.41
N MET A 251 20.05 -1.04 1.56
CA MET A 251 20.96 -0.80 2.70
C MET A 251 20.80 -1.82 3.84
N GLY A 252 19.86 -2.76 3.71
CA GLY A 252 19.58 -3.77 4.74
C GLY A 252 18.10 -4.11 4.82
N ILE A 253 17.78 -4.99 5.76
CA ILE A 253 16.43 -5.49 6.03
C ILE A 253 15.96 -4.91 7.35
N LEU A 254 14.98 -4.01 7.30
CA LEU A 254 14.30 -3.54 8.50
C LEU A 254 13.47 -4.70 9.06
N THR A 255 13.75 -5.15 10.28
CA THR A 255 13.08 -6.28 10.94
C THR A 255 12.11 -5.82 12.02
N GLU A 256 12.45 -4.74 12.72
CA GLU A 256 11.62 -4.10 13.75
C GLU A 256 11.44 -2.63 13.39
N VAL A 257 10.21 -2.11 13.52
CA VAL A 257 9.85 -0.73 13.21
C VAL A 257 9.20 -0.09 14.43
N ASP A 258 9.83 0.96 14.93
CA ASP A 258 9.26 1.82 15.97
C ASP A 258 8.52 2.98 15.29
N VAL A 259 7.22 3.11 15.55
CA VAL A 259 6.36 4.14 14.99
C VAL A 259 5.67 4.95 16.08
N ARG A 260 5.51 6.26 15.82
CA ARG A 260 4.74 7.18 16.66
C ARG A 260 3.25 6.93 16.41
N VAL A 261 2.50 6.66 17.46
CA VAL A 261 1.05 6.40 17.41
C VAL A 261 0.28 7.52 18.11
N GLN A 262 -1.02 7.62 17.86
CA GLN A 262 -1.92 8.57 18.51
C GLN A 262 -3.08 7.81 19.15
N ARG A 263 -3.77 8.42 20.11
CA ARG A 263 -5.04 7.85 20.62
C ARG A 263 -6.06 7.78 19.49
N LEU A 264 -6.95 6.78 19.54
CA LEU A 264 -8.08 6.71 18.63
C LEU A 264 -8.89 8.01 18.67
N PRO A 265 -9.34 8.53 17.52
CA PRO A 265 -10.20 9.70 17.49
C PRO A 265 -11.58 9.36 18.09
N GLU A 266 -12.11 10.28 18.91
CA GLU A 266 -13.49 10.15 19.45
C GLU A 266 -14.55 10.22 18.36
N HIS A 267 -14.25 10.94 17.26
CA HIS A 267 -15.17 11.15 16.15
C HIS A 267 -14.41 11.32 14.83
N GLU A 268 -14.94 10.72 13.77
CA GLU A 268 -14.50 10.93 12.38
C GLU A 268 -15.71 11.22 11.50
N SER A 269 -15.60 12.24 10.64
CA SER A 269 -16.63 12.61 9.68
C SER A 269 -16.02 12.94 8.32
N PHE A 270 -16.73 12.53 7.26
CA PHE A 270 -16.35 12.79 5.88
C PHE A 270 -17.35 13.75 5.25
N HIS A 271 -16.83 14.73 4.52
CA HIS A 271 -17.62 15.74 3.84
C HIS A 271 -17.23 15.84 2.37
N VAL A 272 -18.24 16.07 1.52
CA VAL A 272 -18.06 16.28 0.08
C VAL A 272 -18.67 17.63 -0.28
N ALA A 273 -17.96 18.41 -1.08
CA ALA A 273 -18.41 19.69 -1.60
C ALA A 273 -18.11 19.77 -3.10
N PHE A 274 -18.99 20.43 -3.85
CA PHE A 274 -18.81 20.70 -5.27
C PHE A 274 -18.44 22.15 -5.48
N ALA A 275 -17.38 22.39 -6.26
CA ALA A 275 -17.02 23.71 -6.74
C ALA A 275 -17.61 23.95 -8.14
N PRO A 276 -17.96 25.21 -8.50
CA PRO A 276 -18.56 25.52 -9.79
C PRO A 276 -17.59 25.30 -10.97
N ASN A 277 -16.28 25.39 -10.74
CA ASN A 277 -15.23 25.17 -11.73
C ASN A 277 -13.90 24.82 -11.04
N TRP A 278 -12.94 24.38 -11.83
CA TRP A 278 -11.62 23.94 -11.37
C TRP A 278 -10.84 25.04 -10.64
N ASP A 279 -10.84 26.28 -11.17
CA ASP A 279 -10.10 27.39 -10.57
C ASP A 279 -10.62 27.76 -9.17
N SER A 280 -11.94 27.71 -8.98
CA SER A 280 -12.56 27.93 -7.68
C SER A 280 -12.23 26.80 -6.71
N ALA A 281 -12.23 25.56 -7.19
CA ALA A 281 -11.83 24.41 -6.38
C ALA A 281 -10.36 24.50 -5.91
N LEU A 282 -9.45 24.90 -6.81
CA LEU A 282 -8.04 25.13 -6.48
C LEU A 282 -7.85 26.25 -5.46
N ARG A 283 -8.59 27.36 -5.59
CA ARG A 283 -8.54 28.45 -4.60
C ARG A 283 -9.02 27.99 -3.23
N ILE A 284 -10.14 27.27 -3.15
CA ILE A 284 -10.67 26.72 -1.90
C ILE A 284 -9.64 25.82 -1.22
N VAL A 285 -9.08 24.85 -1.96
CA VAL A 285 -8.08 23.92 -1.42
C VAL A 285 -6.83 24.66 -0.94
N ARG A 286 -6.35 25.64 -1.69
CA ARG A 286 -5.22 26.48 -1.31
C ARG A 286 -5.50 27.24 -0.01
N GLU A 287 -6.65 27.88 0.10
CA GLU A 287 -7.04 28.64 1.29
C GLU A 287 -7.17 27.73 2.51
N LEU A 288 -7.81 26.56 2.38
CA LEU A 288 -7.94 25.58 3.47
C LEU A 288 -6.57 25.13 4.02
N VAL A 289 -5.61 24.86 3.12
CA VAL A 289 -4.26 24.44 3.52
C VAL A 289 -3.48 25.61 4.12
N GLN A 290 -3.51 26.79 3.50
CA GLN A 290 -2.76 27.96 3.96
C GLN A 290 -3.26 28.52 5.30
N THR A 291 -4.56 28.39 5.57
CA THR A 291 -5.18 28.74 6.85
C THR A 291 -5.06 27.64 7.91
N LYS A 292 -4.45 26.49 7.55
CA LYS A 292 -4.22 25.34 8.44
C LYS A 292 -5.50 24.82 9.08
N VAL A 293 -6.60 24.74 8.31
CA VAL A 293 -7.83 24.09 8.78
C VAL A 293 -7.50 22.65 9.17
N SER A 294 -7.91 22.24 10.36
CA SER A 294 -7.62 20.91 10.89
C SER A 294 -8.49 19.86 10.20
N VAL A 295 -7.97 19.27 9.12
CA VAL A 295 -8.57 18.14 8.41
C VAL A 295 -7.63 16.95 8.43
N SER A 296 -8.17 15.73 8.50
CA SER A 296 -7.35 14.52 8.37
C SER A 296 -6.93 14.28 6.94
N MET A 297 -7.81 14.56 5.98
CA MET A 297 -7.61 14.34 4.55
C MET A 297 -8.31 15.45 3.75
N LEU A 298 -7.68 15.85 2.64
CA LEU A 298 -8.27 16.76 1.65
C LEU A 298 -7.95 16.23 0.26
N ARG A 299 -8.98 15.85 -0.50
CA ARG A 299 -8.85 15.36 -1.88
C ARG A 299 -9.66 16.22 -2.83
N LEU A 300 -9.00 16.73 -3.85
CA LEU A 300 -9.65 17.45 -4.94
C LEU A 300 -9.71 16.56 -6.17
N SER A 301 -10.93 16.25 -6.60
CA SER A 301 -11.15 15.52 -7.85
C SER A 301 -11.43 16.47 -9.00
N ASN A 302 -10.81 16.20 -10.15
CA ASN A 302 -11.08 16.97 -11.36
C ASN A 302 -12.46 16.61 -11.96
N PRO A 303 -12.93 17.32 -13.00
CA PRO A 303 -14.24 17.05 -13.58
C PRO A 303 -14.41 15.61 -14.09
N GLU A 304 -13.38 15.05 -14.73
CA GLU A 304 -13.43 13.69 -15.27
C GLU A 304 -13.42 12.62 -14.19
N GLU A 305 -12.61 12.78 -13.14
CA GLU A 305 -12.57 11.90 -11.97
C GLU A 305 -13.91 11.96 -11.22
N THR A 306 -14.47 13.16 -11.05
CA THR A 306 -15.80 13.35 -10.43
C THR A 306 -16.88 12.65 -11.24
N ARG A 307 -16.92 12.86 -12.56
CA ARG A 307 -17.84 12.18 -13.47
C ARG A 307 -17.67 10.67 -13.38
N THR A 308 -16.44 10.18 -13.42
CA THR A 308 -16.12 8.75 -13.38
C THR A 308 -16.57 8.12 -12.05
N HIS A 309 -16.26 8.73 -10.91
CA HIS A 309 -16.72 8.27 -9.60
C HIS A 309 -18.25 8.23 -9.51
N LEU A 310 -18.94 9.25 -10.02
CA LEU A 310 -20.39 9.30 -10.06
C LEU A 310 -21.03 8.36 -11.10
N LEU A 311 -20.29 7.84 -12.08
CA LEU A 311 -20.80 6.85 -13.02
C LEU A 311 -20.53 5.41 -12.53
N LEU A 312 -19.38 5.18 -11.90
CA LEU A 312 -18.93 3.86 -11.47
C LEU A 312 -19.40 3.50 -10.06
N GLY A 313 -19.43 4.48 -9.15
CA GLY A 313 -19.74 4.28 -7.72
C GLY A 313 -21.18 4.63 -7.34
N ALA A 314 -21.90 5.36 -8.18
CA ALA A 314 -23.25 5.81 -7.86
C ALA A 314 -24.28 4.67 -7.90
N GLU A 315 -25.22 4.67 -6.95
CA GLU A 315 -26.51 4.04 -7.17
C GLU A 315 -27.30 4.79 -8.26
N ALA A 316 -28.26 4.13 -8.91
CA ALA A 316 -28.99 4.70 -10.05
C ALA A 316 -29.64 6.07 -9.76
N TRP A 317 -29.93 6.40 -8.50
CA TRP A 317 -30.44 7.71 -8.10
C TRP A 317 -29.38 8.80 -8.05
N GLN A 318 -28.13 8.51 -7.66
CA GLN A 318 -26.98 9.43 -7.68
C GLN A 318 -26.60 9.80 -9.13
N ALA A 319 -26.74 8.85 -10.07
CA ALA A 319 -26.55 9.09 -11.50
C ALA A 319 -27.64 9.99 -12.12
N ARG A 320 -28.86 10.05 -11.58
CA ARG A 320 -29.91 10.97 -12.06
C ARG A 320 -29.57 12.44 -11.80
N TRP A 321 -28.77 12.74 -10.78
CA TRP A 321 -28.34 14.10 -10.46
C TRP A 321 -27.35 14.68 -11.49
N LEU A 322 -26.57 13.81 -12.17
CA LEU A 322 -25.70 14.21 -13.29
C LEU A 322 -26.52 14.74 -14.47
N ASN A 323 -27.68 14.13 -14.76
CA ASN A 323 -28.53 14.53 -15.89
C ASN A 323 -29.33 15.82 -15.63
N THR A 324 -29.42 16.28 -14.38
CA THR A 324 -29.97 17.60 -14.02
C THR A 324 -28.94 18.73 -14.09
N CYS A 325 -27.65 18.40 -14.23
CA CYS A 325 -26.55 19.37 -14.33
C CYS A 325 -25.84 19.25 -15.69
N THR A 326 -26.56 19.43 -16.79
CA THR A 326 -25.94 19.51 -18.12
C THR A 326 -25.42 20.94 -18.35
N CYS A 327 -24.11 21.17 -18.19
CA CYS A 327 -23.48 22.39 -18.71
C CYS A 327 -23.40 22.28 -20.26
N SER A 328 -24.09 23.17 -20.98
CA SER A 328 -23.88 23.43 -22.41
C SER A 328 -22.70 24.41 -22.58
N PRO A 329 -21.97 24.45 -23.72
CA PRO A 329 -20.76 25.26 -23.85
C PRO A 329 -21.10 26.73 -24.12
N ALA A 330 -21.50 27.49 -23.10
CA ALA A 330 -21.59 28.97 -23.08
C ALA A 330 -21.76 29.47 -21.62
N PRO A 331 -21.38 30.73 -21.28
CA PRO A 331 -20.84 31.06 -19.97
C PRO A 331 -21.93 31.43 -18.96
N ALA A 332 -22.69 30.47 -18.46
CA ALA A 332 -23.48 30.59 -17.24
C ALA A 332 -23.94 29.22 -16.77
N CYS A 333 -23.06 28.44 -16.13
CA CYS A 333 -23.52 27.22 -15.45
C CYS A 333 -24.10 27.61 -14.08
N ALA A 334 -25.43 27.77 -14.03
CA ALA A 334 -26.17 28.01 -12.79
C ALA A 334 -26.67 26.68 -12.22
N CYS A 335 -25.82 25.96 -11.50
CA CYS A 335 -26.31 24.97 -10.54
C CYS A 335 -27.04 25.74 -9.43
N LYS A 336 -28.31 25.40 -9.16
CA LYS A 336 -29.01 25.84 -7.93
C LYS A 336 -28.30 25.21 -6.72
N ALA A 337 -27.21 25.83 -6.28
CA ALA A 337 -26.34 25.37 -5.20
C ALA A 337 -26.96 25.51 -3.79
N ALA A 338 -28.18 26.03 -3.66
CA ALA A 338 -28.76 26.36 -2.35
C ALA A 338 -29.28 25.14 -1.56
N SER A 339 -29.46 23.98 -2.18
CA SER A 339 -29.95 22.76 -1.51
C SER A 339 -28.89 21.65 -1.37
N ILE A 340 -27.67 21.86 -1.86
CA ILE A 340 -26.59 20.85 -1.86
C ILE A 340 -25.81 20.83 -0.52
N CYS A 341 -25.93 21.86 0.32
CA CYS A 341 -25.27 21.92 1.62
C CYS A 341 -25.97 21.11 2.74
N ARG A 342 -27.07 20.40 2.48
CA ARG A 342 -27.70 19.54 3.51
C ARG A 342 -27.80 18.10 3.01
N MET A 343 -27.15 17.22 3.77
CA MET A 343 -27.20 15.76 3.71
C MET A 343 -26.41 15.08 2.59
N ALA A 344 -25.17 14.73 2.92
CA ALA A 344 -24.61 13.41 2.62
C ALA A 344 -23.50 13.12 3.63
N SER A 345 -23.87 12.79 4.87
CA SER A 345 -23.00 12.05 5.78
C SER A 345 -22.88 10.62 5.23
N LEU A 346 -22.02 10.43 4.24
CA LEU A 346 -21.68 9.11 3.74
C LEU A 346 -20.56 8.56 4.62
N THR A 347 -20.88 7.55 5.43
CA THR A 347 -19.90 6.76 6.17
C THR A 347 -19.07 5.94 5.19
N TRP A 348 -17.75 5.94 5.37
CA TRP A 348 -16.77 5.23 4.53
C TRP A 348 -17.10 3.74 4.32
N ALA A 349 -17.83 3.11 5.25
CA ALA A 349 -18.35 1.74 5.15
C ALA A 349 -19.21 1.45 3.90
N GLN A 350 -19.76 2.47 3.23
CA GLN A 350 -20.54 2.29 1.99
C GLN A 350 -19.67 2.25 0.72
N LEU A 351 -18.42 2.72 0.77
CA LEU A 351 -17.47 2.65 -0.35
C LEU A 351 -16.47 1.51 -0.20
N THR A 352 -16.32 0.96 1.01
CA THR A 352 -15.50 -0.20 1.32
C THR A 352 -16.31 -1.13 2.23
N GLN A 353 -17.17 -1.97 1.63
CA GLN A 353 -17.78 -3.07 2.38
C GLN A 353 -16.71 -4.11 2.74
N VAL A 354 -16.03 -3.88 3.85
CA VAL A 354 -15.48 -4.92 4.70
C VAL A 354 -16.41 -4.99 5.91
N SER A 355 -17.09 -6.11 6.04
CA SER A 355 -18.07 -6.43 7.08
C SER A 355 -17.55 -6.09 8.48
N SER A 356 -18.17 -5.11 9.14
CA SER A 356 -18.02 -4.87 10.58
C SER A 356 -19.02 -5.74 11.35
N VAL A 357 -18.49 -6.51 12.30
CA VAL A 357 -19.25 -7.16 13.36
C VAL A 357 -19.58 -6.09 14.40
N SER A 358 -20.86 -5.97 14.74
CA SER A 358 -21.36 -5.09 15.80
C SER A 358 -20.95 -5.60 17.18
N ILE A 359 -20.47 -4.72 18.04
CA ILE A 359 -20.40 -4.95 19.49
C ILE A 359 -21.32 -3.90 20.11
N GLU A 360 -22.34 -4.36 20.83
CA GLU A 360 -23.28 -3.59 21.66
C GLU A 360 -22.60 -2.94 22.87
#